data_AF-A0A3N5Y4N9-F1
#
_entry.id   AF-A0A3N5Y4N9-F1
#
_cell.length_a   1.000
_cell.length_b   1.000
_cell.length_c   1.000
_cell.angle_alpha   90.00
_cell.angle_beta   90.00
_cell.angle_gamma   90.00
#
_symmetry.space_group_name_H-M   'P 1'
#
loop_
_entity.id
_entity.type
_entity.pdbx_description
1 polymer ?
#
loop_
_entity_poly.entity_id
_entity_poly.type
_entity_poly.pdbx_seq_one_letter_code
_entity_poly.pdbx_strand_id
1 'polypeptide(L)'
;MRQNRCSRSAEYANKPRQSNFIASVNGADFLKDDTGSTRFAVIEMEKAADMDKLNEILGWSYDGTGAIEQIEPQKLHQFWLEVKVMYENGAGWQLTDEEVKTIQQINRSFNDNGSWYDYILDALIMKDSLLIDLKDWFNAGDIAQSGEDFRAQDTRQIGKALARLEQDGYLKGEKRNGNRKYYRVI
;
A
#
# COMPACT_ATOMS: atom_id res chain seq x y z
N MET A 1 8.66 -37.20 29.17
CA MET A 1 7.52 -37.02 28.26
C MET A 1 7.07 -35.56 28.30
N ARG A 2 7.28 -34.78 27.23
CA ARG A 2 6.55 -33.52 26.89
C ARG A 2 7.16 -32.90 25.62
N GLN A 3 6.84 -33.48 24.47
CA GLN A 3 6.88 -32.80 23.17
C GLN A 3 5.61 -33.24 22.43
N ASN A 4 5.10 -32.39 21.53
CA ASN A 4 3.87 -32.53 20.73
C ASN A 4 2.65 -31.77 21.27
N ARG A 5 2.73 -30.44 21.34
CA ARG A 5 1.52 -29.61 21.37
C ARG A 5 1.47 -28.43 20.39
N CYS A 6 2.44 -28.26 19.49
CA CYS A 6 2.44 -27.12 18.57
C CYS A 6 2.95 -27.46 17.16
N SER A 7 2.36 -28.47 16.51
CA SER A 7 2.58 -28.73 15.07
C SER A 7 1.37 -28.32 14.22
N ARG A 8 0.15 -28.48 14.75
CA ARG A 8 -1.08 -28.12 14.02
C ARG A 8 -1.23 -26.62 13.78
N SER A 9 -0.79 -25.76 14.71
CA SER A 9 -0.96 -24.30 14.57
C SER A 9 -0.15 -23.68 13.42
N ALA A 10 1.02 -24.24 13.10
CA ALA A 10 1.85 -23.80 11.97
C ALA A 10 1.25 -24.20 10.61
N GLU A 11 0.51 -25.31 10.57
CA GLU A 11 -0.15 -25.83 9.38
C GLU A 11 -1.35 -24.96 8.95
N TYR A 12 -2.06 -24.36 9.91
CA TYR A 12 -3.11 -23.36 9.63
C TYR A 12 -2.56 -21.96 9.31
N ALA A 13 -1.36 -21.62 9.81
CA ALA A 13 -0.75 -20.31 9.57
C ALA A 13 -0.24 -20.14 8.12
N ASN A 14 0.11 -21.23 7.45
CA ASN A 14 0.65 -21.23 6.08
C ASN A 14 -0.39 -21.56 5.00
N LYS A 15 -1.69 -21.58 5.33
CA LYS A 15 -2.70 -21.75 4.29
C LYS A 15 -2.70 -20.54 3.35
N PRO A 16 -2.70 -20.76 2.03
CA PRO A 16 -2.90 -19.69 1.07
C PRO A 16 -4.22 -18.98 1.40
N ARG A 17 -4.23 -17.65 1.31
CA ARG A 17 -5.45 -16.88 1.60
C ARG A 17 -6.56 -17.29 0.62
N GLN A 18 -7.74 -17.49 1.17
CA GLN A 18 -8.92 -17.96 0.42
C GLN A 18 -9.93 -16.84 0.14
N SER A 19 -9.59 -15.59 0.45
CA SER A 19 -10.51 -14.46 0.33
C SER A 19 -9.78 -13.25 -0.25
N ASN A 20 -10.41 -12.66 -1.26
CA ASN A 20 -9.99 -11.41 -1.87
C ASN A 20 -10.98 -10.31 -1.49
N PHE A 21 -10.47 -9.13 -1.15
CA PHE A 21 -11.27 -7.94 -0.87
C PHE A 21 -11.12 -6.98 -2.03
N ILE A 22 -12.24 -6.45 -2.51
CA ILE A 22 -12.28 -5.43 -3.55
C ILE A 22 -13.04 -4.24 -2.99
N ALA A 23 -12.47 -3.05 -3.14
CA ALA A 23 -13.08 -1.80 -2.72
C ALA A 23 -12.81 -0.72 -3.78
N SER A 24 -13.75 0.19 -3.96
CA SER A 24 -13.56 1.41 -4.73
C SER A 24 -13.38 2.59 -3.77
N VAL A 25 -12.52 3.53 -4.16
CA VAL A 25 -12.20 4.74 -3.40
C VAL A 25 -12.13 5.92 -4.35
N ASN A 26 -12.52 7.10 -3.88
CA ASN A 26 -12.55 8.32 -4.70
C ASN A 26 -11.31 9.21 -4.55
N GLY A 27 -10.46 8.96 -3.54
CA GLY A 27 -9.26 9.76 -3.25
C GLY A 27 -7.99 8.90 -3.26
N ALA A 28 -6.84 9.54 -3.31
CA ALA A 28 -5.54 8.86 -3.39
C ALA A 28 -4.97 8.44 -2.02
N ASP A 29 -5.39 9.08 -0.92
CA ASP A 29 -4.76 8.91 0.41
C ASP A 29 -5.47 7.86 1.29
N PHE A 30 -5.65 6.64 0.78
CA PHE A 30 -6.42 5.58 1.46
C PHE A 30 -5.55 4.48 2.08
N LEU A 31 -4.30 4.33 1.66
CA LEU A 31 -3.38 3.35 2.23
C LEU A 31 -2.63 3.95 3.43
N LYS A 32 -3.19 3.80 4.64
CA LYS A 32 -2.66 4.41 5.89
C LYS A 32 -1.81 3.47 6.75
N ASP A 33 -1.95 2.16 6.58
CA ASP A 33 -1.22 1.17 7.39
C ASP A 33 -0.29 0.36 6.51
N ASP A 34 1.02 0.42 6.73
CA ASP A 34 2.03 -0.32 5.95
C ASP A 34 1.72 -1.83 5.89
N THR A 35 1.25 -2.41 7.00
CA THR A 35 1.01 -3.86 7.08
C THR A 35 -0.28 -4.27 6.36
N GLY A 36 -1.31 -3.44 6.40
CA GLY A 36 -2.56 -3.61 5.67
C GLY A 36 -2.41 -3.31 4.18
N SER A 37 -1.66 -2.28 3.82
CA SER A 37 -1.55 -1.75 2.46
C SER A 37 -0.81 -2.68 1.50
N THR A 38 0.10 -3.51 2.02
CA THR A 38 0.74 -4.60 1.25
C THR A 38 -0.25 -5.68 0.76
N ARG A 39 -1.49 -5.67 1.26
CA ARG A 39 -2.52 -6.67 0.93
C ARG A 39 -3.45 -6.23 -0.19
N PHE A 40 -3.34 -4.99 -0.64
CA PHE A 40 -4.18 -4.43 -1.68
C PHE A 40 -3.38 -4.23 -2.95
N ALA A 41 -4.05 -4.41 -4.09
CA ALA A 41 -3.54 -4.03 -5.39
C ALA A 41 -4.32 -2.80 -5.85
N VAL A 42 -3.66 -1.64 -5.90
CA VAL A 42 -4.32 -0.44 -6.40
C VAL A 42 -4.34 -0.49 -7.92
N ILE A 43 -5.54 -0.39 -8.48
CA ILE A 43 -5.78 -0.22 -9.90
C ILE A 43 -6.33 1.20 -10.05
N GLU A 44 -5.48 2.11 -10.52
CA GLU A 44 -5.89 3.48 -10.80
C GLU A 44 -6.69 3.52 -12.10
N MET A 45 -7.85 4.17 -12.06
CA MET A 45 -8.69 4.35 -13.24
C MET A 45 -8.35 5.68 -13.91
N GLU A 46 -7.78 5.64 -15.12
CA GLU A 46 -7.49 6.84 -15.91
C GLU A 46 -8.77 7.63 -16.28
N LYS A 47 -9.88 6.91 -16.40
CA LYS A 47 -11.21 7.45 -16.73
C LYS A 47 -12.29 6.61 -16.09
N ALA A 48 -13.49 7.19 -15.97
CA ALA A 48 -14.66 6.47 -15.50
C ALA A 48 -14.90 5.19 -16.34
N ALA A 49 -15.43 4.14 -15.68
CA ALA A 49 -15.80 2.91 -16.37
C ALA A 49 -16.86 3.21 -17.44
N ASP A 50 -16.66 2.67 -18.63
CA ASP A 50 -17.63 2.74 -19.71
C ASP A 50 -18.73 1.70 -19.47
N MET A 51 -19.78 2.13 -18.77
CA MET A 51 -20.89 1.27 -18.39
C MET A 51 -21.72 0.82 -19.59
N ASP A 52 -21.83 1.66 -20.63
CA ASP A 52 -22.56 1.32 -21.85
C ASP A 52 -21.85 0.18 -22.58
N LYS A 53 -20.53 0.28 -22.71
CA LYS A 53 -19.71 -0.79 -23.30
C LYS A 53 -19.76 -2.07 -22.46
N LEU A 54 -19.69 -1.96 -21.14
CA LEU A 54 -19.78 -3.11 -20.24
C LEU A 54 -21.13 -3.83 -20.41
N ASN A 55 -22.22 -3.07 -20.45
CA ASN A 55 -23.56 -3.61 -20.65
C ASN A 55 -23.68 -4.31 -22.02
N GLU A 56 -23.17 -3.70 -23.08
CA GLU A 56 -23.13 -4.30 -24.43
C GLU A 56 -22.38 -5.64 -24.46
N ILE A 57 -21.21 -5.70 -23.80
CA ILE A 57 -20.35 -6.89 -23.73
C ILE A 57 -21.04 -8.01 -22.95
N LEU A 58 -21.70 -7.67 -21.84
CA LEU A 58 -22.30 -8.66 -20.92
C LEU A 58 -23.77 -8.98 -21.24
N GLY A 59 -24.35 -8.31 -22.26
CA GLY A 59 -25.72 -8.54 -22.70
C GLY A 59 -26.78 -7.91 -21.80
N TRP A 60 -26.42 -6.85 -21.07
CA TRP A 60 -27.33 -6.05 -20.26
C TRP A 60 -27.83 -4.83 -21.04
N SER A 61 -29.02 -4.37 -20.68
CA SER A 61 -29.61 -3.12 -21.15
C SER A 61 -30.05 -2.29 -19.96
N TYR A 62 -29.79 -0.99 -20.08
CA TYR A 62 -30.21 0.02 -19.11
C TYR A 62 -30.81 1.19 -19.88
N ASP A 63 -32.07 1.50 -19.61
CA ASP A 63 -32.84 2.53 -20.32
C ASP A 63 -32.87 3.87 -19.58
N GLY A 64 -32.10 4.02 -18.50
CA GLY A 64 -32.08 5.22 -17.67
C GLY A 64 -33.26 5.36 -16.70
N THR A 65 -34.24 4.45 -16.73
CA THR A 65 -35.43 4.51 -15.87
C THR A 65 -35.26 3.76 -14.53
N GLY A 66 -34.09 3.15 -14.34
CA GLY A 66 -33.76 2.39 -13.12
C GLY A 66 -34.01 0.88 -13.25
N ALA A 67 -34.60 0.42 -14.37
CA ALA A 67 -34.71 -1.00 -14.68
C ALA A 67 -33.48 -1.48 -15.46
N ILE A 68 -32.91 -2.60 -15.03
CA ILE A 68 -31.82 -3.28 -15.71
C ILE A 68 -32.36 -4.63 -16.19
N GLU A 69 -32.22 -4.91 -17.48
CA GLU A 69 -32.69 -6.16 -18.08
C GLU A 69 -31.55 -6.85 -18.83
N GLN A 70 -31.47 -8.18 -18.71
CA GLN A 70 -30.50 -8.97 -19.45
C GLN A 70 -31.11 -9.49 -20.74
N ILE A 71 -30.91 -8.76 -21.83
CA ILE A 71 -31.46 -9.11 -23.15
C ILE A 71 -30.71 -10.28 -23.78
N GLU A 72 -29.40 -10.38 -23.52
CA GLU A 72 -28.51 -11.38 -24.14
C GLU A 72 -27.73 -12.21 -23.09
N PRO A 73 -28.41 -13.06 -22.30
CA PRO A 73 -27.80 -13.80 -21.20
C PRO A 73 -26.64 -14.72 -21.63
N GLN A 74 -26.64 -15.18 -22.87
CA GLN A 74 -25.55 -15.97 -23.46
C GLN A 74 -24.19 -15.26 -23.42
N LYS A 75 -24.17 -13.91 -23.49
CA LYS A 75 -22.91 -13.15 -23.45
C LYS A 75 -22.25 -13.23 -22.07
N LEU A 76 -23.03 -13.11 -21.01
CA LEU A 76 -22.55 -13.30 -19.64
C LEU A 76 -22.11 -14.76 -19.41
N HIS A 77 -22.86 -15.74 -19.94
CA HIS A 77 -22.43 -17.14 -19.86
C HIS A 77 -21.10 -17.39 -20.58
N GLN A 78 -20.94 -16.85 -21.78
CA GLN A 78 -19.70 -16.95 -22.55
C GLN A 78 -18.52 -16.34 -21.79
N PHE A 79 -18.70 -15.15 -21.20
CA PHE A 79 -17.69 -14.53 -20.34
C PHE A 79 -17.27 -15.46 -19.19
N TRP A 80 -18.22 -16.07 -18.49
CA TRP A 80 -17.89 -17.00 -17.39
C TRP A 80 -17.25 -18.30 -17.88
N LEU A 81 -17.60 -18.79 -19.07
CA LEU A 81 -16.92 -19.94 -19.67
C LEU A 81 -15.46 -19.62 -19.99
N GLU A 82 -15.16 -18.43 -20.49
CA GLU A 82 -13.79 -17.97 -20.74
C GLU A 82 -12.99 -17.89 -19.43
N VAL A 83 -13.57 -17.28 -18.40
CA VAL A 83 -12.97 -17.24 -17.05
C VAL A 83 -12.72 -18.64 -16.51
N LYS A 84 -13.68 -19.56 -16.69
CA LYS A 84 -13.54 -20.96 -16.27
C LYS A 84 -12.39 -21.66 -17.01
N VAL A 85 -12.27 -21.45 -18.32
CA VAL A 85 -11.17 -22.01 -19.11
C VAL A 85 -9.83 -21.46 -18.63
N MET A 86 -9.72 -20.16 -18.35
CA MET A 86 -8.51 -19.58 -17.77
C MET A 86 -8.15 -20.25 -16.44
N TYR A 87 -9.14 -20.41 -15.55
CA TYR A 87 -8.95 -21.08 -14.26
C TYR A 87 -8.51 -22.55 -14.42
N GLU A 88 -9.15 -23.30 -15.31
CA GLU A 88 -8.79 -24.70 -15.62
C GLU A 88 -7.39 -24.82 -16.24
N ASN A 89 -6.94 -23.78 -16.95
CA ASN A 89 -5.58 -23.67 -17.48
C ASN A 89 -4.54 -23.22 -16.44
N GLY A 90 -4.93 -23.06 -15.17
CA GLY A 90 -4.03 -22.73 -14.06
C GLY A 90 -3.97 -21.25 -13.68
N ALA A 91 -4.82 -20.40 -14.27
CA ALA A 91 -4.96 -19.03 -13.77
C ALA A 91 -5.51 -19.05 -12.34
N GLY A 92 -4.82 -18.36 -11.43
CA GLY A 92 -5.18 -18.28 -10.03
C GLY A 92 -5.72 -16.90 -9.64
N TRP A 93 -6.36 -16.84 -8.48
CA TRP A 93 -6.81 -15.59 -7.85
C TRP A 93 -5.70 -14.91 -7.04
N GLN A 94 -4.53 -15.55 -6.93
CA GLN A 94 -3.40 -15.09 -6.15
C GLN A 94 -2.36 -14.51 -7.10
N LEU A 95 -1.91 -13.31 -6.76
CA LEU A 95 -0.82 -12.66 -7.44
C LEU A 95 0.49 -13.41 -7.16
N THR A 96 1.37 -13.48 -8.16
CA THR A 96 2.72 -14.02 -7.97
C THR A 96 3.57 -13.06 -7.13
N ASP A 97 4.70 -13.55 -6.61
CA ASP A 97 5.63 -12.72 -5.82
C ASP A 97 6.16 -11.52 -6.64
N GLU A 98 6.32 -11.68 -7.96
CA GLU A 98 6.70 -10.61 -8.88
C GLU A 98 5.60 -9.57 -9.05
N GLU A 99 4.35 -10.00 -9.20
CA GLU A 99 3.19 -9.12 -9.31
C GLU A 99 2.99 -8.34 -8.00
N VAL A 100 3.13 -9.00 -6.85
CA VAL A 100 3.06 -8.36 -5.53
C VAL A 100 4.13 -7.27 -5.39
N LYS A 101 5.37 -7.51 -5.84
CA LYS A 101 6.43 -6.48 -5.82
C LYS A 101 6.09 -5.29 -6.70
N THR A 102 5.55 -5.54 -7.89
CA THR A 102 5.13 -4.49 -8.82
C THR A 102 4.02 -3.64 -8.22
N ILE A 103 3.02 -4.28 -7.64
CA ILE A 103 1.91 -3.63 -6.93
C ILE A 103 2.41 -2.81 -5.74
N GLN A 104 3.37 -3.34 -4.97
CA GLN A 104 3.96 -2.58 -3.86
C GLN A 104 4.67 -1.31 -4.31
N GLN A 105 5.15 -1.22 -5.55
CA GLN A 105 5.71 0.01 -6.11
C GLN A 105 4.60 0.99 -6.48
N ILE A 106 3.55 0.52 -7.16
CA ILE A 106 2.37 1.33 -7.52
C ILE A 106 1.70 1.88 -6.27
N ASN A 107 1.49 1.06 -5.25
CA ASN A 107 0.83 1.47 -4.01
C ASN A 107 1.56 2.61 -3.28
N ARG A 108 2.86 2.84 -3.53
CA ARG A 108 3.61 3.89 -2.83
C ARG A 108 3.04 5.29 -3.07
N SER A 109 2.48 5.56 -4.25
CA SER A 109 1.86 6.86 -4.56
C SER A 109 0.52 7.07 -3.87
N PHE A 110 -0.07 6.00 -3.30
CA PHE A 110 -1.35 6.04 -2.59
C PHE A 110 -1.18 5.88 -1.07
N ASN A 111 0.07 5.75 -0.60
CA ASN A 111 0.39 5.69 0.81
C ASN A 111 0.28 7.08 1.45
N ASP A 112 -0.52 7.18 2.49
CA ASP A 112 -0.53 8.33 3.38
C ASP A 112 0.74 8.27 4.24
N ASN A 113 1.78 9.00 3.84
CA ASN A 113 3.06 9.03 4.54
C ASN A 113 2.98 9.81 5.87
N GLY A 114 1.85 10.47 6.13
CA GLY A 114 1.57 11.26 7.32
C GLY A 114 2.27 12.61 7.35
N SER A 115 1.71 13.54 8.12
CA SER A 115 2.14 14.95 8.15
C SER A 115 3.61 15.18 8.51
N TRP A 116 4.24 14.24 9.23
CA TRP A 116 5.66 14.32 9.57
C TRP A 116 6.58 14.03 8.38
N TYR A 117 6.17 13.16 7.45
CA TYR A 117 6.94 12.91 6.25
C TYR A 117 7.01 14.18 5.41
N ASP A 118 5.86 14.80 5.14
CA ASP A 118 5.77 16.04 4.35
C ASP A 118 6.52 17.18 5.03
N TYR A 119 6.32 17.38 6.35
CA TYR A 119 7.02 18.42 7.11
C TYR A 119 8.55 18.27 7.06
N ILE A 120 9.08 17.05 7.24
CA ILE A 120 10.53 16.81 7.19
C ILE A 120 11.05 16.94 5.76
N LEU A 121 10.29 16.49 4.76
CA LEU A 121 10.65 16.63 3.35
C LEU A 121 10.70 18.11 2.94
N ASP A 122 9.72 18.91 3.33
CA ASP A 122 9.70 20.35 3.09
C ASP A 122 10.89 21.04 3.77
N ALA A 123 11.18 20.70 5.03
CA ALA A 123 12.35 21.21 5.73
C ALA A 123 13.68 20.82 5.03
N LEU A 124 13.77 19.63 4.46
CA LEU A 124 14.92 19.18 3.66
C LEU A 124 15.07 20.01 2.38
N ILE A 125 13.97 20.21 1.64
CA ILE A 125 13.94 20.93 0.37
C ILE A 125 14.24 22.41 0.57
N MET A 126 13.61 23.03 1.57
CA MET A 126 13.80 24.44 1.91
C MET A 126 15.19 24.72 2.51
N LYS A 127 15.98 23.67 2.79
CA LYS A 127 17.20 23.74 3.60
C LYS A 127 16.92 24.55 4.86
N ASP A 128 15.85 24.17 5.57
CA ASP A 128 15.44 24.90 6.74
C ASP A 128 16.51 24.80 7.82
N SER A 129 16.64 25.86 8.61
CA SER A 129 17.68 26.01 9.65
C SER A 129 17.63 24.85 10.65
N LEU A 130 16.43 24.29 10.86
CA LEU A 130 16.18 23.08 11.67
C LEU A 130 17.04 21.88 11.29
N LEU A 131 17.40 21.70 10.02
CA LEU A 131 18.24 20.59 9.54
C LEU A 131 19.68 21.02 9.26
N ILE A 132 19.91 22.30 8.96
CA ILE A 132 21.26 22.87 8.80
C ILE A 132 22.04 22.85 10.12
N ASP A 133 21.36 23.09 11.25
CA ASP A 133 21.97 23.09 12.59
C ASP A 133 22.12 21.68 13.19
N LEU A 134 21.53 20.65 12.56
CA LEU A 134 21.71 19.26 12.97
C LEU A 134 23.10 18.77 12.54
N LYS A 135 23.70 17.94 13.40
CA LYS A 135 24.96 17.26 13.11
C LYS A 135 24.87 16.52 11.77
N ASP A 136 26.04 16.32 11.16
CA ASP A 136 26.24 15.57 9.91
C ASP A 136 25.56 14.17 9.91
N TRP A 137 25.24 13.64 11.10
CA TRP A 137 24.34 12.51 11.32
C TRP A 137 23.37 12.82 12.47
N PHE A 138 22.08 12.63 12.24
CA PHE A 138 21.00 12.91 13.21
C PHE A 138 20.08 11.70 13.39
N ASN A 139 19.38 11.62 14.52
CA ASN A 139 18.38 10.60 14.80
C ASN A 139 17.01 11.24 15.09
N ALA A 140 15.96 10.42 15.16
CA ALA A 140 14.59 10.91 15.42
C ALA A 140 14.45 11.72 16.72
N GLY A 141 15.25 11.41 17.74
CA GLY A 141 15.29 12.14 19.00
C GLY A 141 15.96 13.52 18.88
N ASP A 142 16.94 13.67 17.98
CA ASP A 142 17.59 14.97 17.75
C ASP A 142 16.61 15.95 17.10
N ILE A 143 15.79 15.48 16.16
CA ILE A 143 14.69 16.27 15.56
C ILE A 143 13.60 16.57 16.60
N ALA A 144 13.21 15.58 17.40
CA ALA A 144 12.19 15.78 18.44
C ALA A 144 12.64 16.75 19.56
N GLN A 145 13.95 17.01 19.70
CA GLN A 145 14.49 17.97 20.66
C GLN A 145 14.68 19.38 20.07
N SER A 146 14.71 19.52 18.75
CA SER A 146 14.98 20.82 18.11
C SER A 146 13.74 21.71 17.95
N GLY A 147 12.52 21.19 18.12
CA GLY A 147 11.30 21.99 18.09
C GLY A 147 10.66 22.15 19.46
N GLU A 148 10.16 23.35 19.72
CA GLU A 148 9.60 23.76 21.02
C GLU A 148 8.25 23.09 21.35
N ASP A 149 7.55 22.51 20.36
CA ASP A 149 6.19 21.95 20.51
C ASP A 149 6.10 20.41 20.44
N PHE A 150 7.23 19.70 20.45
CA PHE A 150 7.23 18.25 20.19
C PHE A 150 6.92 17.40 21.43
N ARG A 151 6.04 16.41 21.26
CA ARG A 151 5.66 15.41 22.26
C ARG A 151 6.46 14.12 22.05
N ALA A 152 6.62 13.31 23.10
CA ALA A 152 7.31 12.02 23.01
C ALA A 152 6.69 11.02 22.00
N GLN A 153 5.41 11.18 21.65
CA GLN A 153 4.74 10.39 20.61
C GLN A 153 5.25 10.71 19.20
N ASP A 154 5.75 11.93 19.00
CA ASP A 154 6.21 12.43 17.71
C ASP A 154 7.53 11.77 17.33
N THR A 155 8.40 11.41 18.29
CA THR A 155 9.66 10.70 18.02
C THR A 155 9.45 9.38 17.27
N ARG A 156 8.35 8.66 17.55
CA ARG A 156 8.02 7.41 16.84
C ARG A 156 7.54 7.69 15.41
N GLN A 157 6.75 8.73 15.23
CA GLN A 157 6.22 9.13 13.91
C GLN A 157 7.35 9.70 13.03
N ILE A 158 8.19 10.56 13.59
CA ILE A 158 9.44 11.05 12.98
C ILE A 158 10.34 9.87 12.59
N GLY A 159 10.53 8.88 13.46
CA GLY A 159 11.32 7.70 13.14
C GLY A 159 10.78 6.90 11.95
N LYS A 160 9.46 6.80 11.80
CA LYS A 160 8.82 6.19 10.61
C LYS A 160 9.05 7.04 9.36
N ALA A 161 8.85 8.35 9.45
CA ALA A 161 9.07 9.28 8.36
C ALA A 161 10.54 9.23 7.86
N LEU A 162 11.52 9.24 8.76
CA LEU A 162 12.94 9.14 8.41
C LEU A 162 13.28 7.81 7.73
N ALA A 163 12.74 6.69 8.23
CA ALA A 163 12.93 5.39 7.59
C ALA A 163 12.32 5.35 6.18
N ARG A 164 11.23 6.08 5.94
CA ARG A 164 10.60 6.19 4.64
C ARG A 164 11.40 7.08 3.68
N LEU A 165 11.85 8.25 4.14
CA LEU A 165 12.72 9.14 3.38
C LEU A 165 14.05 8.48 2.97
N GLU A 166 14.57 7.56 3.79
CA GLU A 166 15.71 6.72 3.43
C GLU A 166 15.36 5.70 2.33
N GLN A 167 14.19 5.07 2.39
CA GLN A 167 13.72 4.16 1.33
C GLN A 167 13.49 4.90 0.00
N ASP A 168 13.07 6.15 0.06
CA ASP A 168 12.82 7.00 -1.10
C ASP A 168 14.11 7.67 -1.62
N GLY A 169 15.23 7.50 -0.93
CA GLY A 169 16.56 7.91 -1.39
C GLY A 169 16.95 9.34 -1.03
N TYR A 170 16.17 10.05 -0.21
CA TYR A 170 16.51 11.39 0.27
C TYR A 170 17.55 11.36 1.42
N LEU A 171 17.56 10.26 2.17
CA LEU A 171 18.44 10.09 3.34
C LEU A 171 19.27 8.81 3.24
N LYS A 172 20.44 8.83 3.88
CA LYS A 172 21.27 7.65 4.13
C LYS A 172 21.19 7.27 5.60
N GLY A 173 20.73 6.06 5.91
CA GLY A 173 20.65 5.55 7.28
C GLY A 173 21.83 4.64 7.68
N GLU A 174 22.28 4.73 8.93
CA GLU A 174 23.31 3.88 9.52
C GLU A 174 23.01 3.59 10.99
N LYS A 175 23.36 2.39 11.48
CA LYS A 175 23.27 2.08 12.92
C LYS A 175 24.54 2.54 13.63
N ARG A 176 24.39 3.36 14.69
CA ARG A 176 25.52 3.90 15.49
C ARG A 176 25.17 3.94 16.97
N ASN A 177 26.19 3.86 17.85
CA ASN A 177 26.05 3.88 19.31
C ASN A 177 24.95 2.93 19.82
N GLY A 178 25.21 1.62 19.66
CA GLY A 178 24.21 0.57 19.89
C GLY A 178 23.25 0.42 18.72
N ASN A 179 22.12 -0.25 18.92
CA ASN A 179 21.11 -0.49 17.88
C ASN A 179 20.33 0.76 17.44
N ARG A 180 20.82 1.98 17.72
CA ARG A 180 20.17 3.24 17.35
C ARG A 180 20.48 3.58 15.89
N LYS A 181 19.46 4.05 15.16
CA LYS A 181 19.58 4.40 13.73
C LYS A 181 19.73 5.91 13.58
N TYR A 182 20.72 6.32 12.82
CA TYR A 182 21.04 7.70 12.46
C TYR A 182 20.90 7.88 10.96
N TYR A 183 20.67 9.10 10.53
CA TYR A 183 20.38 9.49 9.15
C TYR A 183 21.24 10.68 8.76
N ARG A 184 21.52 10.80 7.46
CA ARG A 184 22.21 11.93 6.85
C ARG A 184 21.56 12.27 5.51
N VAL A 185 21.46 13.55 5.19
CA VAL A 185 20.95 14.03 3.88
C VAL A 185 21.95 13.69 2.78
N ILE A 186 21.46 13.24 1.62
CA ILE A 186 22.27 12.90 0.44
C ILE A 186 22.42 14.11 -0.48
#